data_AF-A0AA39Q0B1-F1
#
_entry.id   AF-A0AA39Q0B1-F1
#
_cell.length_a   1.000
_cell.length_b   1.000
_cell.length_c   1.000
_cell.angle_alpha   90.00
_cell.angle_beta   90.00
_cell.angle_gamma   90.00
#
_symmetry.space_group_name_H-M   'P 1'
#
loop_
_entity.id
_entity.type
_entity.pdbx_description
1 polymer ?
#
loop_
_entity_poly.entity_id
_entity_poly.type
_entity_poly.pdbx_seq_one_letter_code
_entity_poly.pdbx_strand_id
1 'polypeptide(L)'
;ARVWQTVANECQAYDKEKIEGLGDNVDVLLVFAGLFSAVVTTFVAQTSQSLQVDYSQMSAFLLYEMVNVQRAVASGVAVDTISASPLNPTSIFVPSTSDRYVNGLWFMSLSLSLVTALVAVLAKQ
;
A
#
# COMPACT_ATOMS: atom_id res chain seq x y z
N ALA A 1 5.92 18.02 -57.69
CA ALA A 1 4.90 18.19 -56.64
C ALA A 1 4.22 16.88 -56.21
N ARG A 2 3.95 15.91 -57.11
CA ARG A 2 3.21 14.67 -56.78
C ARG A 2 3.87 13.73 -55.76
N VAL A 3 5.20 13.60 -55.80
CA VAL A 3 5.94 12.69 -54.89
C VAL A 3 5.75 13.07 -53.42
N TRP A 4 5.72 14.37 -53.12
CA TRP A 4 5.47 14.87 -51.76
C TRP A 4 4.06 14.58 -51.26
N GLN A 5 3.05 14.61 -52.13
CA GLN A 5 1.68 14.21 -51.75
C GLN A 5 1.58 12.71 -51.50
N THR A 6 2.26 11.89 -52.30
CA THR A 6 2.28 10.44 -52.09
C THR A 6 2.99 10.07 -50.78
N VAL A 7 4.15 10.67 -50.50
CA VAL A 7 4.88 10.45 -49.24
C VAL A 7 4.08 10.97 -48.04
N ALA A 8 3.45 12.14 -48.14
CA ALA A 8 2.63 12.68 -47.05
C ALA A 8 1.42 11.80 -46.74
N ASN A 9 0.74 11.26 -47.77
CA ASN A 9 -0.37 10.34 -47.58
C ASN A 9 0.07 9.01 -46.95
N GLU A 10 1.21 8.47 -47.38
CA GLU A 10 1.76 7.23 -46.82
C GLU A 10 2.18 7.42 -45.36
N CYS A 11 2.86 8.53 -45.05
CA CYS A 11 3.20 8.90 -43.67
C CYS A 11 1.96 9.06 -42.81
N GLN A 12 0.91 9.71 -43.31
CA GLN A 12 -0.34 9.90 -42.58
C GLN A 12 -1.07 8.58 -42.32
N ALA A 13 -1.06 7.65 -43.29
CA ALA A 13 -1.63 6.32 -43.12
C ALA A 13 -0.86 5.51 -42.08
N TYR A 14 0.48 5.52 -42.16
CA TYR A 14 1.36 4.82 -41.21
C TYR A 14 1.25 5.37 -39.79
N ASP A 15 1.18 6.70 -39.64
CA ASP A 15 1.06 7.35 -38.34
C ASP A 15 -0.31 7.07 -37.71
N LYS A 16 -1.38 7.08 -38.53
CA LYS A 16 -2.73 6.73 -38.08
C LYS A 16 -2.83 5.27 -37.63
N GLU A 17 -2.28 4.33 -38.39
CA GLU A 17 -2.23 2.91 -38.02
C GLU A 17 -1.46 2.70 -36.71
N LYS A 18 -0.32 3.39 -36.55
CA LYS A 18 0.45 3.34 -35.30
C LYS A 18 -0.31 3.94 -34.12
N ILE A 19 -0.99 5.07 -34.30
CA ILE A 19 -1.75 5.74 -33.24
C ILE A 19 -2.97 4.90 -32.84
N GLU A 20 -3.69 4.30 -33.78
CA GLU A 20 -4.79 3.36 -33.48
C GLU A 20 -4.26 2.15 -32.69
N GLY A 21 -3.16 1.53 -33.13
CA GLY A 21 -2.52 0.43 -32.41
C GLY A 21 -2.04 0.84 -31.01
N LEU A 22 -1.46 2.02 -30.84
CA LEU A 22 -1.06 2.54 -29.53
C LEU A 22 -2.28 2.77 -28.62
N GLY A 23 -3.37 3.28 -29.19
CA GLY A 23 -4.63 3.58 -28.49
C GLY A 23 -5.30 2.35 -27.90
N ASP A 24 -5.29 1.22 -28.61
CA ASP A 24 -5.81 -0.07 -28.13
C ASP A 24 -4.96 -0.63 -26.99
N ASN A 25 -3.62 -0.54 -27.11
CA ASN A 25 -2.70 -0.96 -26.05
C ASN A 25 -2.87 -0.12 -24.78
N VAL A 26 -3.09 1.19 -24.93
CA VAL A 26 -3.36 2.12 -23.83
C VAL A 26 -4.66 1.79 -23.11
N ASP A 27 -5.74 1.40 -23.81
CA ASP A 27 -7.00 1.00 -23.16
C ASP A 27 -6.82 -0.23 -22.29
N VAL A 28 -6.10 -1.24 -22.77
CA VAL A 28 -5.78 -2.44 -21.98
C VAL A 28 -4.95 -2.07 -20.76
N LEU A 29 -3.90 -1.26 -20.93
CA LEU A 29 -3.05 -0.78 -19.83
C LEU A 29 -3.85 0.00 -18.77
N LEU A 30 -4.83 0.81 -19.19
CA LEU A 30 -5.71 1.57 -18.28
C LEU A 30 -6.57 0.66 -17.41
N VAL A 31 -7.16 -0.38 -18.00
CA VAL A 31 -7.93 -1.39 -17.25
C VAL A 31 -7.04 -2.10 -16.23
N PHE A 32 -5.85 -2.54 -16.65
CA PHE A 32 -4.88 -3.17 -15.75
C PHE A 32 -4.43 -2.24 -14.62
N ALA A 33 -4.14 -0.98 -14.93
CA ALA A 33 -3.73 0.01 -13.93
C ALA A 33 -4.85 0.31 -12.93
N GLY A 34 -6.10 0.37 -13.37
CA GLY A 34 -7.27 0.53 -12.50
C GLY A 34 -7.42 -0.64 -11.52
N LEU A 35 -7.41 -1.87 -12.03
CA LEU A 35 -7.50 -3.09 -11.23
C LEU A 35 -6.32 -3.21 -10.25
N PHE A 36 -5.11 -2.97 -10.72
CA PHE A 36 -3.91 -3.00 -9.89
C PHE A 36 -3.97 -1.93 -8.79
N SER A 37 -4.40 -0.72 -9.11
CA SER A 37 -4.55 0.36 -8.12
C SER A 37 -5.59 0.02 -7.05
N ALA A 38 -6.70 -0.63 -7.41
CA ALA A 38 -7.70 -1.09 -6.45
C ALA A 38 -7.14 -2.16 -5.49
N VAL A 39 -6.40 -3.13 -6.02
CA VAL A 39 -5.75 -4.18 -5.22
C VAL A 39 -4.69 -3.57 -4.29
N VAL A 40 -3.82 -2.69 -4.80
CA VAL A 40 -2.79 -2.04 -3.97
C VAL A 40 -3.41 -1.11 -2.93
N THR A 41 -4.49 -0.39 -3.24
CA THR A 41 -5.22 0.44 -2.25
C THR A 41 -5.72 -0.41 -1.08
N THR A 42 -6.22 -1.61 -1.37
CA THR A 42 -6.67 -2.57 -0.34
C THR A 42 -5.50 -3.03 0.53
N PHE A 43 -4.36 -3.38 -0.08
CA PHE A 43 -3.15 -3.75 0.66
C PHE A 43 -2.59 -2.59 1.50
N VAL A 44 -2.59 -1.37 0.97
CA VAL A 44 -2.18 -0.16 1.71
C VAL A 44 -3.11 0.07 2.90
N ALA A 45 -4.43 -0.09 2.73
CA ALA A 45 -5.39 0.06 3.83
C ALA A 45 -5.13 -0.96 4.95
N GLN A 46 -4.91 -2.22 4.61
CA GLN A 46 -4.63 -3.28 5.60
C GLN A 46 -3.26 -3.10 6.27
N THR A 47 -2.20 -2.85 5.49
CA THR A 47 -0.85 -2.67 6.05
C THR A 47 -0.72 -1.37 6.86
N SER A 48 -1.45 -0.32 6.51
CA SER A 48 -1.53 0.91 7.31
C SER A 48 -2.14 0.66 8.70
N GLN A 49 -3.11 -0.25 8.82
CA GLN A 49 -3.61 -0.69 10.13
C GLN A 49 -2.54 -1.45 10.93
N SER A 50 -1.67 -2.21 10.28
CA SER A 50 -0.53 -2.89 10.95
C SER A 50 0.53 -1.92 11.48
N LEU A 51 0.59 -0.69 10.97
CA LEU A 51 1.44 0.38 11.52
C LEU A 51 0.80 1.12 12.71
N GLN A 52 -0.37 0.67 13.19
CA GLN A 52 -1.00 1.24 14.39
C GLN A 52 -0.77 0.32 15.59
N VAL A 53 -0.86 0.92 16.79
CA VAL A 53 -0.87 0.19 18.05
C VAL A 53 -2.04 -0.80 18.04
N ASP A 54 -1.73 -2.09 18.21
CA ASP A 54 -2.77 -3.08 18.48
C ASP A 54 -3.27 -2.93 19.92
N TYR A 55 -4.29 -2.09 20.09
CA TYR A 55 -4.94 -1.86 21.38
C TYR A 55 -5.58 -3.13 21.95
N SER A 56 -5.93 -4.12 21.10
CA SER A 56 -6.47 -5.41 21.56
C SER A 56 -5.38 -6.24 22.24
N GLN A 57 -4.19 -6.25 21.65
CA GLN A 57 -3.02 -6.92 22.23
C GLN A 57 -2.56 -6.21 23.50
N MET A 58 -2.50 -4.88 23.48
CA MET A 58 -2.14 -4.08 24.66
C MET A 58 -3.10 -4.29 25.83
N SER A 59 -4.41 -4.31 25.58
CA SER A 59 -5.41 -4.60 26.62
C SER A 59 -5.29 -6.04 27.14
N ALA A 60 -4.99 -7.03 26.29
CA ALA A 60 -4.75 -8.41 26.72
C ALA A 60 -3.53 -8.53 27.65
N PHE A 61 -2.43 -7.84 27.34
CA PHE A 61 -1.24 -7.83 28.21
C PHE A 61 -1.50 -7.14 29.56
N LEU A 62 -2.19 -6.00 29.57
CA LEU A 62 -2.59 -5.30 30.80
C LEU A 62 -3.56 -6.13 31.65
N LEU A 63 -4.52 -6.81 31.03
CA LEU A 63 -5.44 -7.72 31.72
C LEU A 63 -4.70 -8.93 32.30
N TYR A 64 -3.74 -9.48 31.56
CA TYR A 64 -2.90 -10.58 32.04
C TYR A 64 -2.06 -10.17 33.26
N GLU A 65 -1.47 -8.97 33.22
CA GLU A 65 -0.77 -8.38 34.36
C GLU A 65 -1.72 -8.21 35.57
N MET A 66 -2.91 -7.65 35.36
CA MET A 66 -3.91 -7.47 36.42
C MET A 66 -4.31 -8.81 37.07
N VAL A 67 -4.51 -9.86 36.28
CA VAL A 67 -4.82 -11.21 36.78
C VAL A 67 -3.64 -11.79 37.59
N ASN A 68 -2.41 -11.55 37.16
CA ASN A 68 -1.23 -11.99 37.91
C ASN A 68 -1.07 -11.22 39.23
N VAL A 69 -1.33 -9.91 39.25
CA VAL A 69 -1.34 -9.09 40.47
C VAL A 69 -2.39 -9.61 41.45
N GLN A 70 -3.61 -9.87 40.99
CA GLN A 70 -4.67 -10.44 41.82
C GLN A 70 -4.28 -11.80 42.40
N ARG A 71 -3.66 -12.68 41.61
CA ARG A 71 -3.16 -13.98 42.10
C ARG A 71 -2.06 -13.84 43.14
N ALA A 72 -1.09 -12.94 42.95
CA ALA A 72 -0.01 -12.72 43.90
C ALA A 72 -0.52 -12.18 45.24
N VAL A 73 -1.45 -11.23 45.20
CA VAL A 73 -2.11 -10.70 46.41
C VAL A 73 -2.88 -11.82 47.12
N ALA A 74 -3.61 -12.65 46.38
CA ALA A 74 -4.34 -13.78 46.94
C ALA A 74 -3.43 -14.88 47.52
N SER A 75 -2.23 -15.06 46.97
CA SER A 75 -1.23 -16.03 47.47
C SER A 75 -0.27 -15.46 48.51
N GLY A 76 -0.42 -14.18 48.89
CA GLY A 76 0.45 -13.51 49.86
C GLY A 76 1.87 -13.23 49.35
N VAL A 77 2.08 -13.29 48.03
CA VAL A 77 3.35 -13.00 47.36
C VAL A 77 3.45 -11.49 47.08
N ALA A 78 4.65 -10.93 47.27
CA ALA A 78 4.90 -9.52 46.98
C ALA A 78 4.66 -9.19 45.50
N VAL A 79 3.89 -8.13 45.23
CA VAL A 79 3.53 -7.66 43.88
C VAL A 79 4.78 -7.35 43.03
N ASP A 80 5.88 -6.98 43.68
CA ASP A 80 7.18 -6.68 43.05
C ASP A 80 7.84 -7.88 42.35
N THR A 81 7.35 -9.11 42.61
CA THR A 81 7.85 -10.33 41.93
C THR A 81 7.19 -10.58 40.57
N ILE A 82 6.19 -9.78 40.20
CA ILE A 82 5.46 -9.93 38.94
C ILE A 82 6.16 -9.13 37.86
N SER A 83 6.54 -9.80 36.78
CA SER A 83 7.06 -9.13 35.59
C SER A 83 6.01 -8.15 35.04
N ALA A 84 6.36 -6.86 35.02
CA ALA A 84 5.52 -5.82 34.43
C ALA A 84 5.21 -6.12 32.95
N SER A 85 4.04 -5.68 32.47
CA SER A 85 3.69 -5.83 31.06
C SER A 85 4.74 -5.15 30.17
N PRO A 86 5.18 -5.80 29.08
CA PRO A 86 6.08 -5.19 28.10
C PRO A 86 5.44 -4.01 27.35
N LEU A 87 4.12 -3.86 27.41
CA LEU A 87 3.34 -2.78 26.81
C LEU A 87 2.69 -1.92 27.90
N ASN A 88 2.96 -0.61 27.88
CA ASN A 88 2.45 0.38 28.85
C ASN A 88 1.78 1.55 28.09
N PRO A 89 0.76 2.23 28.63
CA PRO A 89 0.19 3.46 28.03
C PRO A 89 1.20 4.58 27.74
N THR A 90 2.38 4.58 28.35
CA THR A 90 3.48 5.50 28.02
C THR A 90 4.51 4.91 27.06
N SER A 91 4.36 3.65 26.64
CA SER A 91 5.30 3.01 25.71
C SER A 91 5.17 3.65 24.33
N ILE A 92 6.30 4.10 23.80
CA ILE A 92 6.36 4.69 22.46
C ILE A 92 6.19 3.53 21.48
N PHE A 93 5.08 3.54 20.74
CA PHE A 93 4.87 2.58 19.67
C PHE A 93 5.87 2.85 18.55
N VAL A 94 6.79 1.91 18.37
CA VAL A 94 7.74 1.93 17.27
C VAL A 94 7.36 0.78 16.35
N PRO A 95 6.67 1.05 15.22
CA PRO A 95 6.35 0.01 14.26
C PRO A 95 7.64 -0.61 13.74
N SER A 96 7.62 -1.92 13.52
CA SER A 96 8.80 -2.68 13.10
C SER A 96 9.39 -2.10 11.81
N THR A 97 10.70 -2.15 11.67
CA THR A 97 11.38 -1.63 10.47
C THR A 97 10.89 -2.35 9.20
N SER A 98 10.60 -3.65 9.27
CA SER A 98 10.00 -4.41 8.18
C SER A 98 8.65 -3.88 7.73
N ASP A 99 7.74 -3.55 8.66
CA ASP A 99 6.39 -3.06 8.31
C ASP A 99 6.46 -1.71 7.60
N ARG A 100 7.41 -0.85 8.00
CA ARG A 100 7.67 0.44 7.34
C ARG A 100 8.12 0.25 5.89
N TYR A 101 9.08 -0.65 5.64
CA TYR A 101 9.57 -0.91 4.28
C TYR A 101 8.48 -1.53 3.39
N VAL A 102 7.72 -2.50 3.91
CA VAL A 102 6.63 -3.13 3.16
C VAL A 102 5.56 -2.11 2.79
N ASN A 103 5.10 -1.29 3.73
CA ASN A 103 4.12 -0.24 3.45
C ASN A 103 4.67 0.81 2.45
N GLY A 104 5.95 1.18 2.58
CA GLY A 104 6.62 2.06 1.61
C GLY A 104 6.67 1.48 0.19
N LEU A 105 6.98 0.18 0.05
CA LEU A 105 6.98 -0.51 -1.24
C LEU A 105 5.58 -0.57 -1.85
N TRP A 106 4.54 -0.81 -1.04
CA TRP A 106 3.15 -0.75 -1.50
C TRP A 106 2.77 0.63 -2.02
N PHE A 107 3.13 1.70 -1.28
CA PHE A 107 2.90 3.08 -1.71
C PHE A 107 3.62 3.41 -3.02
N MET A 108 4.89 3.02 -3.15
CA MET A 108 5.67 3.23 -4.37
C MET A 108 5.04 2.50 -5.55
N SER A 109 4.63 1.25 -5.36
CA SER A 109 3.93 0.45 -6.37
C SER A 109 2.64 1.13 -6.84
N LEU A 110 1.84 1.67 -5.91
CA LEU A 110 0.63 2.41 -6.24
C LEU A 110 0.93 3.67 -7.06
N SER A 111 1.92 4.45 -6.61
CA SER A 111 2.30 5.69 -7.29
C SER A 111 2.78 5.44 -8.71
N LEU A 112 3.61 4.42 -8.94
CA LEU A 112 4.13 4.07 -10.25
C LEU A 112 3.00 3.61 -11.20
N SER A 113 2.03 2.86 -10.68
CA SER A 113 0.82 2.49 -11.42
C SER A 113 -0.01 3.71 -11.82
N LEU A 114 -0.24 4.64 -10.90
CA LEU A 114 -1.03 5.85 -11.15
C LEU A 114 -0.35 6.77 -12.19
N VAL A 115 0.98 6.92 -12.09
CA VAL A 115 1.78 7.67 -13.07
C VAL A 115 1.68 7.02 -14.45
N THR A 116 1.79 5.69 -14.53
CA THR A 116 1.67 4.96 -15.80
C THR A 116 0.27 5.15 -16.41
N ALA A 117 -0.79 5.09 -15.60
CA ALA A 117 -2.15 5.36 -16.04
C ALA A 117 -2.32 6.80 -16.55
N LEU A 118 -1.75 7.78 -15.84
CA LEU A 118 -1.82 9.19 -16.23
C LEU A 118 -1.11 9.46 -17.57
N VAL A 119 0.07 8.88 -17.77
CA VAL A 119 0.79 8.95 -19.06
C VAL A 119 -0.02 8.30 -20.17
N ALA A 120 -0.66 7.16 -19.90
CA ALA A 120 -1.50 6.47 -20.87
C ALA A 120 -2.71 7.32 -21.28
N VAL A 121 -3.39 7.97 -20.32
CA VAL A 121 -4.49 8.92 -20.61
C VAL A 121 -4.00 10.10 -21.45
N LEU A 122 -2.86 10.71 -21.10
CA LEU A 122 -2.28 11.83 -21.85
C LEU A 122 -1.84 11.45 -23.27
N ALA A 123 -1.41 10.21 -23.49
CA ALA A 123 -1.06 9.71 -24.82
C ALA A 123 -2.29 9.43 -25.69
N LYS A 124 -3.46 9.23 -25.07
CA LYS A 124 -4.73 8.96 -25.77
C LYS A 124 -5.52 10.24 -26.07
N GLN A 125 -5.36 11.29 -25.26
CA GLN A 125 -5.94 12.62 -25.47
C GLN A 125 -5.17 13.41 -26.52
#